data_AF-A0A8T8WXI7-F1
#
_entry.id   AF-A0A8T8WXI7-F1
#
_cell.length_a   1.000
_cell.length_b   1.000
_cell.length_c   1.000
_cell.angle_alpha   90.00
_cell.angle_beta   90.00
_cell.angle_gamma   90.00
#
_symmetry.space_group_name_H-M   'P 1'
#
loop_
_entity.id
_entity.type
_entity.pdbx_description
1 polymer ?
#
loop_
_entity_poly.entity_id
_entity_poly.type
_entity_poly.pdbx_seq_one_letter_code
_entity_poly.pdbx_strand_id
1 'polypeptide(L)'
;MIATEIAGLIGSLAPSKVFLVAFAVLNWKSLPFAWTARLVYWFIRGLHDLAHPPSNPSPPVDLQGQPTHPIFAVGTTTSYCSLLETDYNFHKSNSTYYADLDASRITPMAYFYWPGREKVGAEIDAELAAQAAAAGRPPPKRAPIFIALGGVYCSFKKEIKPFERYEMRSQVVAWDRKWIYVLTHFVKTGKRNKDGSHVVAAVGMSKYCVKKGRLTVPVERLLAAGGKVPPKPVAVVDKASASGVDAKFEFTPSSKLGSGWTWEQIEAQRLRGLKYCQSFMGIDDDFYGSS
;
A
#
# COMPACT_ATOMS: atom_id res chain seq x y z
N MET A 1 -28.58 -22.02 -24.01
CA MET A 1 -27.78 -21.79 -25.23
C MET A 1 -26.28 -21.75 -24.89
N ILE A 2 -25.79 -20.73 -24.17
CA ILE A 2 -24.35 -20.61 -23.78
C ILE A 2 -23.82 -21.84 -23.01
N ALA A 3 -24.54 -22.32 -21.99
CA ALA A 3 -24.10 -23.49 -21.22
C ALA A 3 -24.02 -24.79 -22.05
N THR A 4 -24.93 -24.94 -23.03
CA THR A 4 -25.01 -26.10 -23.92
C THR A 4 -23.88 -26.07 -24.97
N GLU A 5 -23.55 -24.89 -25.48
CA GLU A 5 -22.42 -24.67 -26.39
C GLU A 5 -21.08 -24.87 -25.68
N ILE A 6 -20.94 -24.37 -24.44
CA ILE A 6 -19.75 -24.62 -23.61
C ILE A 6 -19.58 -26.12 -23.34
N ALA A 7 -20.67 -26.82 -23.02
CA ALA A 7 -20.63 -28.27 -22.80
C ALA A 7 -20.22 -29.04 -24.07
N GLY A 8 -20.72 -28.64 -25.25
CA GLY A 8 -20.33 -29.22 -26.54
C GLY A 8 -18.85 -28.97 -26.88
N LEU A 9 -18.35 -27.76 -26.61
CA LEU A 9 -16.94 -27.42 -26.81
C LEU A 9 -16.03 -28.22 -25.86
N ILE A 10 -16.39 -28.33 -24.58
CA ILE A 10 -15.64 -29.11 -23.58
C ILE A 10 -15.66 -30.61 -23.94
N GLY A 11 -16.79 -31.14 -24.40
CA GLY A 11 -16.91 -32.54 -24.84
C GLY A 11 -16.08 -32.88 -26.07
N SER A 12 -15.72 -31.89 -26.89
CA SER A 12 -14.83 -32.07 -28.06
C SER A 12 -13.33 -32.06 -27.71
N LEU A 13 -12.97 -31.68 -26.48
CA LEU A 13 -11.59 -31.62 -26.03
C LEU A 13 -11.13 -32.98 -25.47
N ALA A 14 -9.89 -33.35 -25.77
CA ALA A 14 -9.26 -34.50 -25.11
C ALA A 14 -9.24 -34.31 -23.58
N PRO A 15 -9.41 -35.38 -22.76
CA PRO A 15 -9.44 -35.26 -21.30
C PRO A 15 -8.23 -34.54 -20.69
N SER A 16 -7.05 -34.69 -21.29
CA SER A 16 -5.84 -33.97 -20.87
C SER A 16 -5.96 -32.46 -21.06
N LYS A 17 -6.60 -31.99 -22.13
CA LYS A 17 -6.85 -30.57 -22.36
C LYS A 17 -7.87 -30.02 -21.37
N VAL A 18 -8.94 -30.77 -21.11
CA VAL A 18 -9.94 -30.41 -20.08
C VAL A 18 -9.27 -30.28 -18.72
N PHE A 19 -8.43 -31.25 -18.34
CA PHE A 19 -7.66 -31.21 -17.10
C PHE A 19 -6.73 -29.99 -17.04
N LEU A 20 -5.95 -29.71 -18.09
CA LEU A 20 -5.03 -28.58 -18.12
C LEU A 20 -5.76 -27.23 -17.99
N VAL A 21 -6.89 -27.08 -18.68
CA VAL A 21 -7.71 -25.86 -18.59
C VAL A 21 -8.30 -25.72 -17.19
N ALA A 22 -8.87 -26.79 -16.62
CA ALA A 22 -9.41 -26.76 -15.26
C ALA A 22 -8.31 -26.44 -14.23
N PHE A 23 -7.14 -27.07 -14.35
CA PHE A 23 -5.99 -26.81 -13.50
C PHE A 23 -5.53 -25.35 -13.58
N ALA A 24 -5.44 -24.78 -14.79
CA ALA A 24 -5.07 -23.39 -15.01
C ALA A 24 -6.10 -22.41 -14.43
N VAL A 25 -7.40 -22.67 -14.61
CA VAL A 25 -8.48 -21.81 -14.08
C VAL A 25 -8.52 -21.84 -12.56
N LEU A 26 -8.48 -23.04 -11.95
CA LEU A 26 -8.50 -23.19 -10.50
C LEU A 26 -7.28 -22.56 -9.82
N ASN A 27 -6.17 -22.45 -10.54
CA ASN A 27 -4.89 -21.95 -10.04
C ASN A 27 -4.38 -20.72 -10.79
N TRP A 28 -5.28 -19.90 -11.34
CA TRP A 28 -4.85 -18.80 -12.22
C TRP A 28 -3.89 -17.84 -11.51
N LYS A 29 -4.03 -17.64 -10.19
CA LYS A 29 -3.12 -16.80 -9.37
C LYS A 29 -1.68 -17.31 -9.35
N SER A 30 -1.47 -18.60 -9.62
CA SER A 30 -0.16 -19.26 -9.62
C SER A 30 0.41 -19.46 -11.04
N LEU A 31 -0.31 -19.01 -12.08
CA LEU A 31 0.21 -19.05 -13.44
C LEU A 31 1.33 -18.01 -13.63
N PRO A 32 2.26 -18.25 -14.59
CA PRO A 32 3.25 -17.24 -14.97
C PRO A 32 2.59 -15.89 -15.26
N PHE A 33 3.22 -14.81 -14.81
CA PHE A 33 2.76 -13.42 -14.97
C PHE A 33 1.44 -13.06 -14.27
N ALA A 34 0.72 -14.00 -13.63
CA ALA A 34 -0.55 -13.70 -12.96
C ALA A 34 -0.37 -12.67 -11.83
N TRP A 35 0.71 -12.79 -11.05
CA TRP A 35 1.08 -11.78 -10.05
C TRP A 35 1.30 -10.40 -10.68
N THR A 36 2.09 -10.32 -11.75
CA THR A 36 2.38 -9.06 -12.45
C THR A 36 1.10 -8.43 -13.01
N ALA A 37 0.25 -9.23 -13.65
CA ALA A 37 -1.02 -8.77 -14.20
C ALA A 37 -1.93 -8.21 -13.11
N ARG A 38 -1.99 -8.85 -11.93
CA ARG A 38 -2.73 -8.34 -10.77
C ARG A 38 -2.19 -7.00 -10.29
N LEU A 39 -0.87 -6.85 -10.17
CA LEU A 39 -0.28 -5.58 -9.75
C LEU A 39 -0.58 -4.45 -10.74
N VAL A 40 -0.39 -4.71 -12.04
CA VAL A 40 -0.68 -3.74 -13.10
C VAL A 40 -2.17 -3.37 -13.11
N TYR A 41 -3.06 -4.36 -12.96
CA TYR A 41 -4.50 -4.12 -12.87
C TYR A 41 -4.86 -3.17 -11.72
N TRP A 42 -4.41 -3.46 -10.50
CA TRP A 42 -4.72 -2.62 -9.33
C TRP A 42 -4.07 -1.25 -9.44
N PHE A 43 -2.90 -1.15 -10.07
CA PHE A 43 -2.24 0.13 -10.30
C PHE A 43 -3.05 0.99 -11.27
N ILE A 44 -3.38 0.47 -12.45
CA ILE A 44 -4.20 1.17 -13.45
C ILE A 44 -5.56 1.54 -12.87
N ARG A 45 -6.20 0.62 -12.14
CA ARG A 45 -7.48 0.88 -11.47
C ARG A 45 -7.38 2.03 -10.47
N GLY A 46 -6.34 2.06 -9.64
CA GLY A 46 -6.10 3.14 -8.69
C GLY A 46 -5.86 4.49 -9.37
N LEU A 47 -5.10 4.50 -10.47
CA LEU A 47 -4.91 5.72 -11.28
C LEU A 47 -6.22 6.20 -11.91
N HIS A 48 -7.02 5.27 -12.41
CA HIS A 48 -8.33 5.58 -12.96
C HIS A 48 -9.24 6.19 -11.89
N ASP A 49 -9.29 5.62 -10.68
CA ASP A 49 -10.10 6.13 -9.57
C ASP A 49 -9.63 7.49 -9.06
N LEU A 50 -8.33 7.76 -9.10
CA LEU A 50 -7.77 9.08 -8.80
C LEU A 50 -8.16 10.14 -9.84
N ALA A 51 -8.20 9.76 -11.12
CA ALA A 51 -8.56 10.66 -12.21
C ALA A 51 -10.08 10.86 -12.34
N HIS A 52 -10.86 9.85 -11.96
CA HIS A 52 -12.32 9.85 -12.07
C HIS A 52 -12.96 9.48 -10.72
N PRO A 53 -12.86 10.37 -9.72
CA PRO A 53 -13.49 10.12 -8.43
C PRO A 53 -15.01 9.98 -8.61
N PRO A 54 -15.67 9.10 -7.83
CA PRO A 54 -17.12 8.94 -7.91
C PRO A 54 -17.82 10.26 -7.54
N SER A 55 -18.94 10.56 -8.21
CA SER A 55 -19.68 11.81 -8.02
C SER A 55 -20.25 11.99 -6.61
N ASN A 56 -20.51 10.88 -5.91
CA ASN A 56 -20.98 10.88 -4.52
C ASN A 56 -20.18 9.84 -3.70
N PRO A 57 -18.95 10.18 -3.27
CA PRO A 57 -18.11 9.25 -2.52
C PRO A 57 -18.68 9.03 -1.12
N SER A 58 -18.68 7.77 -0.67
CA SER A 58 -18.90 7.49 0.75
C SER A 58 -17.82 8.18 1.60
N PRO A 59 -18.16 8.65 2.81
CA PRO A 59 -17.16 9.24 3.70
C PRO A 59 -15.99 8.28 3.95
N PRO A 60 -14.74 8.77 3.95
CA PRO A 60 -13.57 7.95 4.24
C PRO A 60 -13.66 7.36 5.65
N VAL A 61 -13.43 6.04 5.75
CA VAL A 61 -13.37 5.32 7.02
C VAL A 61 -12.06 4.56 7.19
N ASP A 62 -11.66 4.33 8.43
CA ASP A 62 -10.50 3.49 8.77
C ASP A 62 -10.85 1.99 8.80
N LEU A 63 -9.89 1.14 9.18
CA LEU A 63 -10.03 -0.31 9.32
C LEU A 63 -11.09 -0.73 10.34
N GLN A 64 -11.45 0.16 11.27
CA GLN A 64 -12.48 -0.03 12.29
C GLN A 64 -13.83 0.57 11.86
N GLY A 65 -13.92 1.14 10.66
CA GLY A 65 -15.13 1.77 10.13
C GLY A 65 -15.42 3.16 10.71
N GLN A 66 -14.45 3.78 11.39
CA GLN A 66 -14.62 5.12 11.95
C GLN A 66 -14.29 6.18 10.89
N PRO A 67 -14.99 7.33 10.86
CA PRO A 67 -14.65 8.44 9.98
C PRO A 67 -13.19 8.86 10.14
N THR A 68 -12.49 9.08 9.02
CA THR A 68 -11.07 9.40 9.05
C THR A 68 -10.64 10.36 7.94
N HIS A 69 -9.43 10.90 8.03
CA HIS A 69 -8.87 11.69 6.94
C HIS A 69 -8.62 10.80 5.70
N PRO A 70 -8.87 11.25 4.46
CA PRO A 70 -8.65 10.45 3.25
C PRO A 70 -7.28 9.76 3.13
N ILE A 71 -6.22 10.30 3.74
CA ILE A 71 -4.89 9.65 3.74
C ILE A 71 -4.86 8.32 4.52
N PHE A 72 -5.74 8.18 5.52
CA PHE A 72 -5.88 6.99 6.34
C PHE A 72 -7.10 6.15 5.92
N ALA A 73 -7.76 6.49 4.81
CA ALA A 73 -8.93 5.74 4.35
C ALA A 73 -8.55 4.31 3.95
N VAL A 74 -9.41 3.36 4.29
CA VAL A 74 -9.20 1.94 3.97
C VAL A 74 -9.49 1.66 2.49
N GLY A 75 -8.51 1.07 1.80
CA GLY A 75 -8.68 0.48 0.48
C GLY A 75 -9.01 -1.02 0.61
N THR A 76 -10.07 -1.48 -0.04
CA THR A 76 -10.47 -2.89 -0.01
C THR A 76 -10.24 -3.56 -1.36
N THR A 77 -9.57 -4.70 -1.34
CA THR A 77 -9.43 -5.61 -2.48
C THR A 77 -9.95 -7.00 -2.09
N THR A 78 -10.32 -7.83 -3.05
CA THR A 78 -10.84 -9.18 -2.80
C THR A 78 -9.96 -10.23 -3.46
N SER A 79 -9.93 -11.43 -2.88
CA SER A 79 -9.20 -12.57 -3.40
C SER A 79 -9.82 -13.87 -2.86
N TYR A 80 -9.30 -15.00 -3.31
CA TYR A 80 -9.57 -16.31 -2.76
C TYR A 80 -8.27 -17.12 -2.68
N CYS A 81 -8.28 -18.22 -1.92
CA CYS A 81 -7.15 -19.14 -1.84
C CYS A 81 -7.22 -20.14 -3.00
N SER A 82 -6.36 -20.02 -4.00
CA SER A 82 -6.22 -21.05 -5.03
C SER A 82 -5.68 -22.35 -4.42
N LEU A 83 -5.87 -23.49 -5.11
CA LEU A 83 -5.39 -24.77 -4.60
C LEU A 83 -3.85 -24.79 -4.48
N LEU A 84 -3.13 -24.22 -5.46
CA LEU A 84 -1.67 -24.07 -5.40
C LEU A 84 -1.18 -23.01 -4.41
N GLU A 85 -2.07 -22.32 -3.71
CA GLU A 85 -1.70 -21.44 -2.60
C GLU A 85 -1.77 -22.15 -1.24
N THR A 86 -2.18 -23.42 -1.19
CA THR A 86 -2.28 -24.18 0.05
C THR A 86 -0.98 -24.88 0.40
N ASP A 87 -0.68 -25.01 1.69
CA ASP A 87 0.43 -25.84 2.18
C ASP A 87 0.00 -27.29 2.47
N TYR A 88 0.89 -28.05 3.13
CA TYR A 88 0.66 -29.45 3.50
C TYR A 88 -0.52 -29.66 4.47
N ASN A 89 -0.97 -28.61 5.17
CA ASN A 89 -2.15 -28.65 6.05
C ASN A 89 -3.45 -28.27 5.32
N PHE A 90 -3.41 -28.12 3.99
CA PHE A 90 -4.57 -27.75 3.17
C PHE A 90 -5.25 -26.44 3.60
N HIS A 91 -4.47 -25.46 4.05
CA HIS A 91 -4.90 -24.08 4.19
C HIS A 91 -3.92 -23.16 3.47
N LYS A 92 -4.32 -21.89 3.26
CA LYS A 92 -3.47 -20.89 2.63
C LYS A 92 -2.09 -20.87 3.29
N SER A 93 -1.05 -21.11 2.49
CA SER A 93 0.33 -21.11 2.93
C SER A 93 0.75 -19.71 3.37
N ASN A 94 1.50 -19.64 4.47
CA ASN A 94 1.98 -18.38 5.06
C ASN A 94 2.68 -17.46 4.04
N SER A 95 3.47 -18.03 3.12
CA SER A 95 4.20 -17.27 2.09
C SER A 95 3.29 -16.58 1.08
N THR A 96 2.13 -17.15 0.79
CA THR A 96 1.22 -16.63 -0.24
C THR A 96 0.43 -15.39 0.19
N TYR A 97 0.44 -15.07 1.49
CA TYR A 97 -0.10 -13.79 1.98
C TYR A 97 0.71 -12.61 1.46
N TYR A 98 2.02 -12.77 1.26
CA TYR A 98 2.91 -11.69 0.81
C TYR A 98 2.62 -11.27 -0.63
N ALA A 99 2.36 -12.24 -1.51
CA ALA A 99 1.93 -11.97 -2.89
C ALA A 99 0.60 -11.18 -2.95
N ASP A 100 -0.29 -11.42 -1.99
CA ASP A 100 -1.56 -10.71 -1.88
C ASP A 100 -1.40 -9.32 -1.25
N LEU A 101 -0.49 -9.17 -0.28
CA LEU A 101 -0.11 -7.88 0.28
C LEU A 101 0.40 -6.94 -0.81
N ASP A 102 1.26 -7.42 -1.72
CA ASP A 102 1.76 -6.61 -2.84
C ASP A 102 0.63 -5.96 -3.64
N ALA A 103 -0.40 -6.74 -3.99
CA ALA A 103 -1.54 -6.24 -4.73
C ALA A 103 -2.43 -5.31 -3.89
N SER A 104 -2.73 -5.67 -2.64
CA SER A 104 -3.69 -4.95 -1.80
C SER A 104 -3.24 -3.54 -1.43
N ARG A 105 -1.92 -3.35 -1.28
CA ARG A 105 -1.31 -2.09 -0.86
C ARG A 105 -1.20 -1.07 -1.99
N ILE A 106 -1.36 -1.48 -3.26
CA ILE A 106 -1.22 -0.58 -4.41
C ILE A 106 -2.20 0.59 -4.34
N THR A 107 -3.48 0.35 -3.99
CA THR A 107 -4.49 1.41 -3.96
C THR A 107 -4.15 2.54 -2.98
N PRO A 108 -3.95 2.28 -1.67
CA PRO A 108 -3.59 3.36 -0.74
C PRO A 108 -2.22 3.98 -1.08
N MET A 109 -1.26 3.19 -1.57
CA MET A 109 0.05 3.72 -1.96
C MET A 109 -0.01 4.61 -3.21
N ALA A 110 -0.84 4.28 -4.21
CA ALA A 110 -1.08 5.12 -5.37
C ALA A 110 -1.73 6.45 -4.96
N TYR A 111 -2.70 6.43 -4.04
CA TYR A 111 -3.33 7.64 -3.50
C TYR A 111 -2.32 8.57 -2.82
N PHE A 112 -1.39 7.99 -2.04
CA PHE A 112 -0.28 8.71 -1.40
C PHE A 112 0.72 9.29 -2.41
N TYR A 113 1.26 8.44 -3.29
CA TYR A 113 2.44 8.74 -4.10
C TYR A 113 2.13 9.50 -5.38
N TRP A 114 1.06 9.10 -6.08
CA TRP A 114 0.84 9.52 -7.46
C TRP A 114 0.75 11.04 -7.61
N PRO A 115 -0.04 11.78 -6.80
CA PRO A 115 -0.27 13.21 -7.06
C PRO A 115 0.95 14.11 -6.81
N GLY A 116 1.87 13.72 -5.92
CA GLY A 116 3.06 14.52 -5.59
C GLY A 116 4.31 14.19 -6.39
N ARG A 117 4.38 13.03 -7.06
CA ARG A 117 5.62 12.46 -7.59
C ARG A 117 6.33 13.33 -8.63
N GLU A 118 5.58 13.99 -9.52
CA GLU A 118 6.16 14.78 -10.61
C GLU A 118 6.75 16.09 -10.09
N LYS A 119 5.98 16.81 -9.27
CA LYS A 119 6.41 18.06 -8.63
C LYS A 119 7.66 17.84 -7.77
N VAL A 120 7.62 16.89 -6.84
CA VAL A 120 8.78 16.56 -5.99
C VAL A 120 9.95 16.07 -6.84
N GLY A 121 9.67 15.33 -7.92
CA GLY A 121 10.68 14.86 -8.86
C GLY A 121 11.45 15.99 -9.51
N ALA A 122 10.73 17.02 -9.99
CA ALA A 122 11.30 18.20 -10.63
C ALA A 122 12.03 19.11 -9.63
N GLU A 123 11.47 19.31 -8.44
CA GLU A 123 12.12 20.08 -7.36
C GLU A 123 13.47 19.48 -6.99
N ILE A 124 13.55 18.17 -6.77
CA ILE A 124 14.82 17.51 -6.46
C ILE A 124 15.80 17.57 -7.64
N ASP A 125 15.33 17.43 -8.88
CA ASP A 125 16.21 17.58 -10.05
C ASP A 125 16.82 19.00 -10.12
N ALA A 126 16.05 20.03 -9.78
CA ALA A 126 16.53 21.41 -9.71
C ALA A 126 17.52 21.63 -8.54
N GLU A 127 17.21 21.11 -7.35
CA GLU A 127 18.10 21.15 -6.18
C GLU A 127 19.46 20.50 -6.50
N LEU A 128 19.45 19.30 -7.10
CA LEU A 128 20.67 18.57 -7.46
C LEU A 128 21.46 19.27 -8.58
N ALA A 129 20.78 19.88 -9.55
CA ALA A 129 21.44 20.66 -10.60
C ALA A 129 22.11 21.92 -10.03
N ALA A 130 21.45 22.63 -9.12
CA ALA A 130 22.02 23.81 -8.45
C ALA A 130 23.25 23.43 -7.60
N GLN A 131 23.18 22.33 -6.86
CA GLN A 131 24.32 21.80 -6.09
C GLN A 131 25.49 21.40 -6.99
N ALA A 132 25.22 20.75 -8.12
CA ALA A 132 26.26 20.38 -9.09
C ALA A 132 26.91 21.63 -9.71
N ALA A 133 26.12 22.62 -10.10
CA ALA A 133 26.61 23.90 -10.62
C ALA A 133 27.50 24.63 -9.61
N ALA A 134 27.06 24.72 -8.35
CA ALA A 134 27.84 25.32 -7.26
C ALA A 134 29.17 24.58 -7.02
N ALA A 135 29.22 23.27 -7.29
CA ALA A 135 30.42 22.45 -7.20
C ALA A 135 31.26 22.40 -8.49
N GLY A 136 30.88 23.14 -9.54
CA GLY A 136 31.55 23.10 -10.86
C GLY A 136 31.45 21.75 -11.58
N ARG A 137 30.42 20.96 -11.29
CA ARG A 137 30.18 19.62 -11.85
C ARG A 137 28.98 19.62 -12.79
N PRO A 138 28.93 18.73 -13.79
CA PRO A 138 27.73 18.55 -14.61
C PRO A 138 26.55 18.05 -13.75
N PRO A 139 25.30 18.41 -14.10
CA PRO A 139 24.13 17.97 -13.37
C PRO A 139 24.00 16.43 -13.43
N PRO A 140 23.56 15.78 -12.33
CA PRO A 140 23.40 14.34 -12.32
C PRO A 140 22.27 13.87 -13.25
N LYS A 141 22.35 12.61 -13.67
CA LYS A 141 21.29 11.98 -14.48
C LYS A 141 19.99 11.93 -13.68
N ARG A 142 18.89 12.36 -14.31
CA ARG A 142 17.54 12.30 -13.72
C ARG A 142 17.15 10.85 -13.41
N ALA A 143 16.48 10.68 -12.28
CA ALA A 143 15.90 9.41 -11.85
C ALA A 143 14.41 9.61 -11.48
N PRO A 144 13.55 8.60 -11.72
CA PRO A 144 12.16 8.66 -11.29
C PRO A 144 12.07 8.58 -9.76
N ILE A 145 11.02 9.18 -9.20
CA ILE A 145 10.61 8.86 -7.83
C ILE A 145 9.91 7.51 -7.86
N PHE A 146 10.26 6.61 -6.95
CA PHE A 146 9.59 5.33 -6.77
C PHE A 146 9.43 5.00 -5.28
N ILE A 147 8.53 4.06 -4.99
CA ILE A 147 8.30 3.54 -3.65
C ILE A 147 9.04 2.20 -3.54
N ALA A 148 9.87 2.05 -2.53
CA ALA A 148 10.59 0.81 -2.22
C ALA A 148 10.02 0.18 -0.94
N LEU A 149 9.68 -1.11 -0.99
CA LEU A 149 9.32 -1.88 0.19
C LEU A 149 10.59 -2.15 1.02
N GLY A 150 10.61 -1.67 2.26
CA GLY A 150 11.73 -1.86 3.18
C GLY A 150 11.54 -3.00 4.17
N GLY A 151 10.32 -3.49 4.35
CA GLY A 151 10.04 -4.62 5.22
C GLY A 151 8.56 -4.92 5.31
N VAL A 152 8.25 -6.18 5.59
CA VAL A 152 6.88 -6.61 5.81
C VAL A 152 6.84 -7.67 6.90
N TYR A 153 5.90 -7.53 7.80
CA TYR A 153 5.60 -8.47 8.87
C TYR A 153 4.18 -9.00 8.67
N CYS A 154 3.94 -10.29 8.91
CA CYS A 154 2.60 -10.84 8.87
C CYS A 154 2.35 -11.75 10.07
N SER A 155 1.21 -11.54 10.73
CA SER A 155 0.71 -12.40 11.81
C SER A 155 -0.55 -13.15 11.36
N PHE A 156 -0.60 -14.44 11.66
CA PHE A 156 -1.68 -15.34 11.28
C PHE A 156 -2.58 -15.63 12.50
N LYS A 157 -3.90 -15.62 12.30
CA LYS A 157 -4.90 -15.71 13.38
C LYS A 157 -5.90 -16.82 13.15
N LYS A 158 -6.42 -16.94 11.93
CA LYS A 158 -7.35 -18.01 11.51
C LYS A 158 -6.98 -18.48 10.12
N GLU A 159 -7.06 -19.78 9.90
CA GLU A 159 -6.81 -20.40 8.59
C GLU A 159 -7.77 -19.88 7.52
N ILE A 160 -7.32 -19.88 6.26
CA ILE A 160 -8.14 -19.67 5.06
C ILE A 160 -8.12 -20.98 4.28
N LYS A 161 -9.29 -21.57 4.06
CA LYS A 161 -9.44 -22.87 3.40
C LYS A 161 -9.29 -22.76 1.87
N PRO A 162 -9.05 -23.87 1.15
CA PRO A 162 -8.98 -23.86 -0.31
C PRO A 162 -10.28 -23.30 -0.88
N PHE A 163 -10.16 -22.45 -1.90
CA PHE A 163 -11.23 -21.70 -2.56
C PHE A 163 -12.03 -20.73 -1.68
N GLU A 164 -11.68 -20.58 -0.40
CA GLU A 164 -12.31 -19.61 0.48
C GLU A 164 -11.97 -18.18 0.04
N ARG A 165 -12.99 -17.34 -0.06
CA ARG A 165 -12.87 -15.91 -0.38
C ARG A 165 -12.57 -15.08 0.86
N TYR A 166 -11.81 -14.01 0.65
CA TYR A 166 -11.47 -13.03 1.68
C TYR A 166 -11.28 -11.64 1.07
N GLU A 167 -11.42 -10.63 1.93
CA GLU A 167 -11.08 -9.25 1.65
C GLU A 167 -9.70 -8.93 2.22
N MET A 168 -8.92 -8.12 1.51
CA MET A 168 -7.73 -7.46 2.06
C MET A 168 -8.03 -5.98 2.18
N ARG A 169 -8.09 -5.51 3.42
CA ARG A 169 -8.37 -4.12 3.77
C ARG A 169 -7.07 -3.46 4.16
N SER A 170 -6.57 -2.55 3.33
CA SER A 170 -5.25 -1.92 3.48
C SER A 170 -5.40 -0.43 3.78
N GLN A 171 -4.67 0.07 4.77
CA GLN A 171 -4.73 1.44 5.23
C GLN A 171 -3.32 1.95 5.55
N VAL A 172 -2.97 3.15 5.10
CA VAL A 172 -1.83 3.88 5.68
C VAL A 172 -2.19 4.19 7.12
N VAL A 173 -1.37 3.78 8.09
CA VAL A 173 -1.64 3.99 9.51
C VAL A 173 -0.77 5.07 10.12
N ALA A 174 0.43 5.25 9.58
CA ALA A 174 1.38 6.25 10.03
C ALA A 174 2.45 6.51 8.98
N TRP A 175 3.22 7.55 9.20
CA TRP A 175 4.50 7.77 8.55
C TRP A 175 5.44 8.48 9.53
N ASP A 176 6.74 8.33 9.30
CA ASP A 176 7.76 9.20 9.85
C ASP A 176 8.44 9.95 8.68
N ARG A 177 9.66 10.44 8.89
CA ARG A 177 10.41 11.13 7.85
C ARG A 177 10.73 10.22 6.66
N LYS A 178 11.20 8.99 6.91
CA LYS A 178 11.73 8.05 5.91
C LYS A 178 10.67 7.04 5.47
N TRP A 179 9.88 6.55 6.41
CA TRP A 179 8.98 5.41 6.24
C TRP A 179 7.52 5.82 6.25
N ILE A 180 6.74 5.20 5.36
CA ILE A 180 5.29 5.15 5.42
C ILE A 180 4.85 3.73 5.75
N TYR A 181 3.89 3.60 6.67
CA TYR A 181 3.46 2.33 7.22
C TYR A 181 2.04 1.98 6.78
N VAL A 182 1.86 0.78 6.24
CA VAL A 182 0.56 0.26 5.76
C VAL A 182 0.17 -0.99 6.52
N LEU A 183 -0.98 -0.95 7.16
CA LEU A 183 -1.61 -2.11 7.82
C LEU A 183 -2.63 -2.74 6.87
N THR A 184 -2.61 -4.07 6.77
CA THR A 184 -3.54 -4.84 5.95
C THR A 184 -4.22 -5.92 6.78
N HIS A 185 -5.54 -5.92 6.84
CA HIS A 185 -6.34 -6.99 7.44
C HIS A 185 -6.86 -7.94 6.36
N PHE A 186 -6.57 -9.23 6.51
CA PHE A 186 -7.20 -10.30 5.75
C PHE A 186 -8.49 -10.70 6.46
N VAL A 187 -9.64 -10.40 5.88
CA VAL A 187 -10.96 -10.59 6.48
C VAL A 187 -11.73 -11.69 5.74
N LYS A 188 -12.19 -12.71 6.44
CA LYS A 188 -12.99 -13.80 5.84
C LYS A 188 -14.37 -13.26 5.44
N THR A 189 -14.77 -13.47 4.18
CA THR A 189 -16.07 -13.00 3.68
C THR A 189 -17.22 -13.83 4.25
N GLY A 190 -18.34 -13.19 4.60
CA GLY A 190 -19.55 -13.88 5.08
C GLY A 190 -19.45 -14.45 6.49
N LYS A 191 -18.33 -14.24 7.21
CA LYS A 191 -18.14 -14.70 8.59
C LYS A 191 -17.99 -13.50 9.54
N ARG A 192 -18.69 -13.55 10.67
CA ARG A 192 -18.63 -12.56 11.76
C ARG A 192 -18.30 -13.25 13.08
N ASN A 193 -17.63 -12.53 13.97
CA ASN A 193 -17.48 -12.95 15.36
C ASN A 193 -18.83 -12.78 16.10
N LYS A 194 -18.93 -13.30 17.32
CA LYS A 194 -20.17 -13.22 18.14
C LYS A 194 -20.60 -11.78 18.43
N ASP A 195 -19.65 -10.86 18.51
CA ASP A 195 -19.87 -9.43 18.72
C ASP A 195 -20.19 -8.66 17.42
N GLY A 196 -20.36 -9.35 16.29
CA GLY A 196 -20.63 -8.74 14.97
C GLY A 196 -19.38 -8.21 14.25
N SER A 197 -18.21 -8.23 14.89
CA SER A 197 -16.96 -7.80 14.27
C SER A 197 -16.52 -8.74 13.14
N HIS A 198 -15.68 -8.24 12.24
CA HIS A 198 -15.14 -9.01 11.14
C HIS A 198 -14.20 -10.12 11.62
N VAL A 199 -14.28 -11.29 10.99
CA VAL A 199 -13.34 -12.38 11.27
C VAL A 199 -12.02 -12.13 10.53
N VAL A 200 -11.01 -11.67 11.26
CA VAL A 200 -9.65 -11.44 10.74
C VAL A 200 -8.85 -12.75 10.73
N ALA A 201 -8.42 -13.16 9.54
CA ALA A 201 -7.58 -14.33 9.32
C ALA A 201 -6.09 -14.03 9.50
N ALA A 202 -5.62 -12.87 9.05
CA ALA A 202 -4.24 -12.44 9.19
C ALA A 202 -4.14 -10.91 9.19
N VAL A 203 -3.02 -10.40 9.69
CA VAL A 203 -2.68 -8.97 9.70
C VAL A 203 -1.26 -8.80 9.18
N GLY A 204 -1.10 -8.02 8.12
CA GLY A 204 0.19 -7.64 7.55
C GLY A 204 0.53 -6.18 7.83
N MET A 205 1.77 -5.90 8.22
CA MET A 205 2.33 -4.55 8.39
C MET A 205 3.48 -4.34 7.41
N SER A 206 3.50 -3.21 6.72
CA SER A 206 4.50 -2.90 5.69
C SER A 206 5.15 -1.56 5.95
N LYS A 207 6.48 -1.46 5.79
CA LYS A 207 7.20 -0.18 5.75
C LYS A 207 7.74 0.09 4.35
N TYR A 208 7.47 1.28 3.82
CA TYR A 208 7.95 1.71 2.51
C TYR A 208 8.75 3.00 2.63
N CYS A 209 9.81 3.16 1.84
CA CYS A 209 10.51 4.43 1.70
C CYS A 209 10.31 4.98 0.28
N VAL A 210 10.36 6.30 0.16
CA VAL A 210 10.32 6.96 -1.14
C VAL A 210 11.76 7.22 -1.59
N LYS A 211 12.06 6.91 -2.84
CA LYS A 211 13.42 6.99 -3.40
C LYS A 211 13.43 7.75 -4.71
N LYS A 212 14.50 8.51 -4.95
CA LYS A 212 14.87 9.07 -6.25
C LYS A 212 16.32 8.68 -6.55
N GLY A 213 16.50 7.64 -7.36
CA GLY A 213 17.80 6.95 -7.44
C GLY A 213 18.20 6.41 -6.07
N ARG A 214 19.36 6.82 -5.54
CA ARG A 214 19.82 6.41 -4.20
C ARG A 214 19.30 7.32 -3.08
N LEU A 215 18.83 8.52 -3.39
CA LEU A 215 18.33 9.50 -2.42
C LEU A 215 17.02 9.02 -1.81
N THR A 216 16.92 9.05 -0.48
CA THR A 216 15.66 8.90 0.25
C THR A 216 14.92 10.22 0.25
N VAL A 217 13.67 10.22 -0.20
CA VAL A 217 12.81 11.40 -0.23
C VAL A 217 11.92 11.40 1.02
N PRO A 218 11.86 12.49 1.81
CA PRO A 218 10.99 12.53 2.96
C PRO A 218 9.52 12.34 2.58
N VAL A 219 8.79 11.52 3.33
CA VAL A 219 7.39 11.17 3.05
C VAL A 219 6.50 12.42 2.96
N GLU A 220 6.73 13.38 3.87
CA GLU A 220 5.96 14.63 3.91
C GLU A 220 6.15 15.51 2.66
N ARG A 221 7.28 15.41 1.92
CA ARG A 221 7.44 16.12 0.64
C ARG A 221 6.36 15.70 -0.34
N LEU A 222 6.07 14.40 -0.43
CA LEU A 222 5.04 13.87 -1.32
C LEU A 222 3.63 14.18 -0.84
N LEU A 223 3.38 14.06 0.47
CA LEU A 223 2.06 14.40 1.04
C LEU A 223 1.71 15.87 0.77
N ALA A 224 2.66 16.76 1.00
CA ALA A 224 2.51 18.18 0.76
C ALA A 224 2.31 18.50 -0.72
N ALA A 225 3.21 18.02 -1.59
CA ALA A 225 3.13 18.27 -3.02
C ALA A 225 1.87 17.68 -3.66
N GLY A 226 1.37 16.55 -3.13
CA GLY A 226 0.14 15.91 -3.57
C GLY A 226 -1.15 16.46 -2.94
N GLY A 227 -1.06 17.49 -2.09
CA GLY A 227 -2.20 18.09 -1.40
C GLY A 227 -2.92 17.12 -0.45
N LYS A 228 -2.19 16.15 0.12
CA LYS A 228 -2.75 15.06 0.93
C LYS A 228 -2.81 15.35 2.42
N VAL A 229 -2.18 16.42 2.87
CA VAL A 229 -2.26 16.91 4.25
C VAL A 229 -2.36 18.43 4.23
N PRO A 230 -3.05 19.05 5.19
CA PRO A 230 -3.08 20.49 5.31
C PRO A 230 -1.70 21.04 5.69
N PRO A 231 -1.51 22.36 5.53
CA PRO A 231 -0.45 23.11 6.16
C PRO A 231 -0.08 22.70 7.60
N LYS A 232 1.21 22.45 7.87
CA LYS A 232 1.74 22.45 9.23
C LYS A 232 1.63 23.88 9.81
N PRO A 233 1.09 24.07 11.01
CA PRO A 233 1.19 25.35 11.72
C PRO A 233 2.66 25.72 11.95
N VAL A 234 3.01 26.99 11.72
CA VAL A 234 4.38 27.53 11.76
C VAL A 234 5.09 27.32 13.13
N ALA A 235 4.35 26.97 14.19
CA ALA A 235 4.87 26.80 15.54
C ALA A 235 5.44 25.40 15.87
N VAL A 236 5.35 24.42 14.97
CA VAL A 236 5.84 23.05 15.26
C VAL A 236 7.17 22.80 14.52
N VAL A 237 8.25 23.35 15.06
CA VAL A 237 9.60 22.95 14.66
C VAL A 237 9.91 21.62 15.35
N ASP A 238 9.92 20.54 14.56
CA ASP A 238 10.23 19.18 15.02
C ASP A 238 11.64 19.11 15.62
N LYS A 239 11.75 19.10 16.96
CA LYS A 239 13.02 18.86 17.68
C LYS A 239 13.55 17.41 17.53
N ALA A 240 12.90 16.56 16.75
CA ALA A 240 13.18 15.12 16.68
C ALA A 240 14.03 14.67 15.47
N SER A 241 14.41 15.57 14.55
CA SER A 241 15.13 15.19 13.32
C SER A 241 16.60 15.65 13.36
N ALA A 242 17.41 15.03 14.22
CA ALA A 242 18.86 15.20 14.22
C ALA A 242 19.55 13.83 14.20
N SER A 243 19.42 13.10 13.09
CA SER A 243 20.38 12.07 12.71
C SER A 243 20.91 12.39 11.30
N GLY A 244 22.22 12.26 11.15
CA GLY A 244 23.03 12.98 10.17
C GLY A 244 22.86 12.54 8.71
N VAL A 245 23.29 13.46 7.83
CA VAL A 245 23.28 13.43 6.36
C VAL A 245 21.92 13.73 5.75
N ASP A 246 21.41 14.94 5.97
CA ASP A 246 20.04 15.23 5.57
C ASP A 246 19.80 16.73 5.41
N ALA A 247 19.47 17.14 4.18
CA ALA A 247 19.08 18.52 3.88
C ALA A 247 17.91 18.93 4.77
N LYS A 248 18.03 20.09 5.43
CA LYS A 248 16.93 20.73 6.16
C LYS A 248 15.77 20.94 5.18
N PHE A 249 14.71 20.17 5.32
CA PHE A 249 13.46 20.43 4.61
C PHE A 249 12.56 21.24 5.53
N GLU A 250 12.57 22.55 5.36
CA GLU A 250 11.52 23.44 5.87
C GLU A 250 10.50 23.65 4.76
N PHE A 251 9.24 23.35 5.04
CA PHE A 251 8.14 23.48 4.10
C PHE A 251 7.22 24.61 4.52
N THR A 252 6.93 25.51 3.58
CA THR A 252 5.86 26.50 3.74
C THR A 252 4.64 26.04 2.95
N PRO A 253 3.51 25.82 3.63
CA PRO A 253 2.41 25.11 3.02
C PRO A 253 1.48 25.97 2.14
N SER A 254 0.97 25.36 1.07
CA SER A 254 -0.07 25.92 0.21
C SER A 254 -1.44 25.33 0.61
N SER A 255 -2.42 26.21 0.80
CA SER A 255 -3.75 25.87 1.25
C SER A 255 -4.63 25.34 0.11
N LYS A 256 -5.29 24.20 0.38
CA LYS A 256 -6.72 23.91 0.14
C LYS A 256 -6.94 22.39 0.15
N LEU A 257 -7.33 21.87 1.31
CA LEU A 257 -8.05 20.60 1.36
C LEU A 257 -9.38 20.82 2.08
N GLY A 258 -10.48 20.52 1.39
CA GLY A 258 -11.85 20.59 1.92
C GLY A 258 -12.24 19.36 2.74
N SER A 259 -11.29 18.70 3.43
CA SER A 259 -11.58 17.48 4.19
C SER A 259 -12.22 17.74 5.55
N GLY A 260 -12.27 19.00 6.02
CA GLY A 260 -12.80 19.36 7.35
C GLY A 260 -11.92 18.91 8.52
N TRP A 261 -10.81 18.22 8.25
CA TRP A 261 -9.84 17.77 9.26
C TRP A 261 -8.74 18.82 9.48
N THR A 262 -8.39 19.08 10.74
CA THR A 262 -7.25 19.94 11.08
C THR A 262 -5.93 19.17 11.04
N TRP A 263 -4.81 19.90 10.99
CA TRP A 263 -3.48 19.30 11.07
C TRP A 263 -3.31 18.48 12.35
N GLU A 264 -3.77 19.00 13.49
CA GLU A 264 -3.64 18.37 14.81
C GLU A 264 -4.37 17.03 14.88
N GLN A 265 -5.54 16.92 14.25
CA GLN A 265 -6.29 15.66 14.21
C GLN A 265 -5.56 14.61 13.37
N ILE A 266 -5.02 15.02 12.21
CA ILE A 266 -4.22 14.14 11.33
C ILE A 266 -2.95 13.69 12.06
N GLU A 267 -2.27 14.61 12.74
CA GLU A 267 -1.05 14.36 13.48
C GLU A 267 -1.29 13.43 14.68
N ALA A 268 -2.38 13.63 15.43
CA ALA A 268 -2.76 12.75 16.53
C ALA A 268 -3.04 11.32 16.03
N GLN A 269 -3.70 11.18 14.88
CA GLN A 269 -3.94 9.87 14.27
C GLN A 269 -2.63 9.23 13.78
N ARG A 270 -1.75 10.00 13.12
CA ARG A 270 -0.42 9.56 12.67
C ARG A 270 0.42 9.03 13.84
N LEU A 271 0.50 9.79 14.93
CA LEU A 271 1.28 9.43 16.12
C LEU A 271 0.71 8.18 16.81
N ARG A 272 -0.61 8.04 16.89
CA ARG A 272 -1.26 6.82 17.40
C ARG A 272 -0.89 5.60 16.54
N GLY A 273 -0.94 5.74 15.22
CA GLY A 273 -0.53 4.69 14.29
C GLY A 273 0.94 4.32 14.42
N LEU A 274 1.83 5.31 14.62
CA LEU A 274 3.27 5.10 14.73
C LEU A 274 3.61 4.25 15.96
N LYS A 275 2.90 4.48 17.08
CA LYS A 275 3.03 3.63 18.28
C LYS A 275 2.72 2.16 18.00
N TYR A 276 1.72 1.87 17.18
CA TYR A 276 1.42 0.48 16.78
C TYR A 276 2.50 -0.09 15.86
N CYS A 277 3.05 0.72 14.95
CA CYS A 277 4.08 0.29 14.00
C CYS A 277 5.40 -0.05 14.70
N GLN A 278 5.78 0.73 15.72
CA GLN A 278 7.00 0.51 16.50
C GLN A 278 7.05 -0.89 17.11
N SER A 279 5.94 -1.41 17.64
CA SER A 279 5.89 -2.76 18.20
C SER A 279 6.15 -3.88 17.19
N PHE A 280 5.92 -3.65 15.89
CA PHE A 280 6.15 -4.65 14.84
C PHE A 280 7.48 -4.46 14.11
N MET A 281 7.91 -3.21 13.92
CA MET A 281 9.03 -2.87 13.06
C MET A 281 10.28 -2.43 13.81
N GLY A 282 10.17 -2.14 15.11
CA GLY A 282 11.29 -1.75 15.97
C GLY A 282 12.22 -2.92 16.30
N ILE A 283 11.79 -4.17 16.12
CA ILE A 283 12.61 -5.34 16.42
C ILE A 283 13.93 -5.34 15.62
N ASP A 284 13.90 -4.95 14.35
CA ASP A 284 15.12 -4.88 13.55
C ASP A 284 16.07 -3.80 14.10
N ASP A 285 15.53 -2.64 14.47
CA ASP A 285 16.32 -1.51 14.97
C ASP A 285 16.89 -1.82 16.37
N ASP A 286 16.15 -2.56 17.21
CA ASP A 286 16.57 -2.99 18.54
C ASP A 286 17.74 -3.99 18.48
N PHE A 287 17.73 -4.90 17.49
CA PHE A 287 18.77 -5.94 17.36
C PHE A 287 19.95 -5.52 16.48
N TYR A 288 19.71 -4.78 15.40
CA TYR A 288 20.72 -4.48 14.38
C TYR A 288 21.09 -2.99 14.32
N GLY A 289 20.43 -2.13 15.11
CA GLY A 289 20.59 -0.69 15.04
C GLY A 289 19.74 -0.05 13.93
N SER A 290 19.50 1.26 14.08
CA SER A 290 18.72 2.02 13.09
C SER A 290 19.44 2.15 11.75
N SER A 291 18.72 1.87 10.66
CA SER A 291 19.19 1.97 9.25
C SER A 291 18.75 3.23 8.52
#